data_AF-A0A376CWY7-F1
#
_entry.id   AF-A0A376CWY7-F1
#
_cell.length_a   1.000
_cell.length_b   1.000
_cell.length_c   1.000
_cell.angle_alpha   90.00
_cell.angle_beta   90.00
_cell.angle_gamma   90.00
#
_symmetry.space_group_name_H-M   'P 1'
#
loop_
_entity.id
_entity.type
_entity.pdbx_description
1 polymer ?
#
loop_
_entity_poly.entity_id
_entity_poly.type
_entity_poly.pdbx_seq_one_letter_code
_entity_poly.pdbx_strand_id
1 'polypeptide(L)' 'MERFDAIIIGAGAAGMFCSALAGQAGRRVLLIDNGKKPGRKILMSGGGRCNFTNLYVEPGAYLSQNPHFL' A
#
# COMPACT_ATOMS: atom_id res chain seq x y z
N MET A 1 14.78 -8.15 22.85
CA MET A 1 14.08 -7.15 22.01
C MET A 1 14.10 -7.68 20.60
N GLU A 2 12.96 -7.79 19.93
CA GLU A 2 12.95 -8.23 18.52
C GLU A 2 13.50 -7.11 17.63
N ARG A 3 14.31 -7.48 16.62
CA ARG A 3 14.88 -6.53 15.66
C ARG A 3 14.18 -6.71 14.31
N PHE A 4 13.75 -5.59 13.72
CA PHE A 4 13.16 -5.54 12.38
C PHE A 4 14.06 -4.68 11.49
N ASP A 5 14.14 -5.00 10.21
CA ASP A 5 14.84 -4.20 9.20
C ASP A 5 14.00 -2.99 8.79
N ALA A 6 12.67 -3.14 8.80
CA ALA A 6 11.73 -2.05 8.51
C ALA A 6 10.43 -2.23 9.30
N ILE A 7 9.81 -1.10 9.66
CA ILE A 7 8.49 -1.04 10.28
C ILE A 7 7.59 -0.20 9.36
N ILE A 8 6.45 -0.76 8.98
CA ILE A 8 5.46 -0.14 8.10
C ILE A 8 4.19 0.11 8.90
N ILE A 9 3.71 1.36 8.87
CA ILE A 9 2.52 1.80 9.59
C ILE A 9 1.37 1.96 8.59
N GLY A 10 0.34 1.14 8.73
CA GLY A 10 -0.85 1.10 7.90
C GLY A 10 -0.90 -0.13 7.00
N ALA A 11 -1.75 -1.11 7.34
CA ALA A 11 -2.03 -2.30 6.53
C ALA A 11 -3.09 -2.03 5.45
N GLY A 12 -2.90 -0.94 4.70
CA GLY A 12 -3.65 -0.60 3.49
C GLY A 12 -3.01 -1.17 2.23
N ALA A 13 -3.47 -0.72 1.05
CA ALA A 13 -2.93 -1.18 -0.24
C ALA A 13 -1.41 -0.99 -0.35
N ALA A 14 -0.93 0.25 -0.15
CA ALA A 14 0.49 0.57 -0.23
C ALA A 14 1.32 -0.18 0.83
N GLY A 15 0.88 -0.19 2.08
CA GLY A 15 1.64 -0.80 3.18
C GLY A 15 1.76 -2.32 3.07
N MET A 16 0.68 -3.01 2.70
CA MET A 16 0.74 -4.46 2.46
C MET A 16 1.61 -4.80 1.24
N PHE A 17 1.47 -4.05 0.14
CA PHE A 17 2.28 -4.26 -1.05
C PHE A 17 3.78 -4.04 -0.79
N CYS A 18 4.14 -2.95 -0.10
CA CYS A 18 5.51 -2.67 0.30
C CYS A 18 6.07 -3.73 1.24
N SER A 19 5.29 -4.14 2.25
CA SER A 19 5.71 -5.18 3.21
C SER A 19 5.97 -6.52 2.51
N ALA A 20 5.11 -6.90 1.57
CA ALA A 20 5.27 -8.12 0.80
C ALA A 20 6.55 -8.10 -0.04
N LEU A 21 6.82 -7.01 -0.78
CA LEU A 21 8.04 -6.86 -1.57
C LEU A 21 9.30 -6.88 -0.70
N ALA A 22 9.29 -6.15 0.41
CA ALA A 22 10.44 -6.12 1.32
C ALA A 22 10.69 -7.50 1.96
N GLY A 23 9.63 -8.22 2.34
CA GLY A 23 9.73 -9.60 2.84
C GLY A 23 10.26 -10.57 1.80
N GLN A 24 9.81 -10.47 0.55
CA GLN A 24 10.33 -11.25 -0.59
C GLN A 24 11.82 -10.97 -0.86
N ALA A 25 12.28 -9.75 -0.58
CA ALA A 25 13.69 -9.38 -0.64
C ALA A 25 14.51 -9.81 0.60
N GLY A 26 13.95 -10.66 1.48
CA GLY A 26 14.62 -11.22 2.64
C GLY A 26 14.68 -10.29 3.86
N ARG A 27 13.91 -9.20 3.89
CA ARG A 27 13.87 -8.27 5.03
C ARG A 27 12.89 -8.74 6.09
N ARG A 28 13.27 -8.62 7.36
CA ARG A 28 12.36 -8.82 8.49
C ARG A 28 11.53 -7.56 8.70
N VAL A 29 10.28 -7.58 8.27
CA VAL A 29 9.38 -6.42 8.28
C VAL A 29 8.29 -6.59 9.34
N LEU A 30 8.04 -5.53 10.11
CA LEU A 30 6.87 -5.42 10.97
C LEU A 30 5.81 -4.52 10.32
N LEU A 31 4.65 -5.07 9.98
CA LEU A 31 3.49 -4.32 9.49
C LEU A 31 2.48 -4.14 10.62
N ILE A 32 2.13 -2.90 10.96
CA ILE A 32 1.15 -2.58 12.01
C ILE A 32 0.00 -1.73 11.47
N ASP A 33 -1.19 -1.94 12.03
CA ASP A 33 -2.39 -1.16 11.72
C ASP A 33 -3.25 -1.03 12.98
N ASN A 34 -3.97 0.08 13.12
CA ASN A 34 -4.91 0.27 14.23
C ASN A 34 -6.27 -0.40 14.01
N GLY A 35 -6.52 -0.87 12.78
CA GLY A 35 -7.75 -1.51 12.36
C GLY A 35 -7.84 -2.97 12.80
N LYS A 36 -9.07 -3.43 13.00
CA LYS A 36 -9.36 -4.83 13.35
C LYS A 36 -9.01 -5.83 12.25
N LYS A 37 -8.95 -5.37 10.99
CA LYS A 37 -8.61 -6.17 9.80
C LYS A 37 -7.78 -5.31 8.84
N PRO A 38 -6.77 -5.88 8.17
CA PRO A 38 -6.04 -5.18 7.11
C PRO A 38 -6.92 -4.95 5.89
N GLY A 39 -6.54 -4.04 5.01
CA GLY A 39 -7.15 -3.89 3.68
C GLY A 39 -8.60 -3.42 3.67
N ARG A 40 -9.13 -2.83 4.75
CA ARG A 40 -10.55 -2.42 4.82
C ARG A 40 -10.99 -1.53 3.64
N LYS A 41 -10.14 -0.59 3.22
CA LYS A 41 -10.41 0.25 2.02
C LYS A 41 -10.38 -0.53 0.71
N ILE A 42 -9.56 -1.57 0.62
CA ILE A 42 -9.52 -2.45 -0.56
C ILE A 42 -10.84 -3.22 -0.66
N LEU A 43 -11.30 -3.81 0.45
CA LEU A 43 -12.55 -4.58 0.51
C LEU A 43 -13.80 -3.78 0.11
N MET A 44 -13.83 -2.47 0.37
CA MET A 44 -14.96 -1.61 -0.02
C MET A 44 -14.80 -0.98 -1.42
N SER A 45 -13.61 -1.00 -2.00
CA SER A 45 -13.32 -0.30 -3.26
C SER A 45 -14.01 -0.94 -4.47
N GLY A 46 -14.36 -0.14 -5.48
CA GLY A 46 -15.03 -0.61 -6.69
C GLY A 46 -16.36 -1.34 -6.42
N GLY A 47 -17.12 -0.92 -5.40
CA GLY A 47 -18.36 -1.59 -5.00
C GLY A 47 -18.14 -3.01 -4.47
N GLY A 48 -17.02 -3.26 -3.80
CA GLY A 48 -16.64 -4.57 -3.28
C GLY A 48 -15.89 -5.48 -4.26
N ARG A 49 -15.61 -4.99 -5.47
CA ARG A 49 -14.91 -5.76 -6.53
C ARG A 49 -13.44 -5.39 -6.70
N CYS A 50 -12.99 -4.35 -6.01
CA CYS A 50 -11.65 -3.80 -6.13
C CYS A 50 -11.33 -3.29 -7.54
N ASN A 51 -11.58 -2.01 -7.81
CA ASN A 51 -11.06 -1.37 -9.01
C ASN A 51 -9.56 -1.09 -8.83
N PHE A 52 -8.73 -2.11 -9.03
CA PHE A 52 -7.35 -2.16 -8.56
C PHE A 52 -6.33 -1.44 -9.44
N THR A 53 -6.68 -1.12 -10.69
CA THR A 53 -5.82 -0.38 -11.64
C THR A 53 -6.66 0.22 -12.77
N ASN A 54 -6.03 0.96 -13.68
CA ASN A 54 -6.62 1.42 -14.92
C ASN A 54 -5.74 0.99 -16.12
N LEU A 55 -6.33 0.82 -17.31
CA LEU A 55 -5.57 0.57 -18.55
C LEU A 55 -4.84 1.83 -19.03
N TYR A 56 -5.35 3.00 -18.70
CA TYR A 56 -4.80 4.30 -19.05
C TYR A 56 -4.27 4.95 -17.77
N VAL A 57 -2.99 4.76 -17.51
CA VAL A 57 -2.27 5.39 -16.40
C VAL A 57 -1.23 6.32 -16.99
N GLU A 58 -1.39 7.62 -16.71
CA GLU A 58 -0.49 8.67 -17.16
C GLU A 58 -0.39 9.76 -16.08
N PRO A 59 0.68 10.59 -16.07
CA PRO A 59 0.85 11.65 -15.09
C PRO A 59 -0.36 12.58 -14.94
N GLY A 60 -1.06 12.87 -16.05
CA GLY A 60 -2.25 13.72 -16.08
C GLY A 60 -3.48 13.15 -15.35
N ALA A 61 -3.48 11.84 -15.03
CA ALA A 61 -4.54 11.21 -14.25
C ALA A 61 -4.43 11.47 -12.73
N TYR A 62 -3.37 12.18 -12.30
CA TYR A 62 -3.10 12.48 -10.90
C TYR A 62 -3.08 14.00 -10.66
N LEU A 63 -3.54 14.42 -9.49
CA LEU A 63 -3.52 15.82 -9.08
C LEU A 63 -2.42 16.03 -8.04
N SER A 64 -1.47 16.93 -8.32
CA SER A 64 -0.38 17.31 -7.44
C SER A 64 -0.03 18.77 -7.65
N GLN A 65 0.41 19.45 -6.59
CA GLN A 65 1.01 20.79 -6.70
C GLN A 65 2.41 20.75 -7.32
N ASN A 66 3.07 19.58 -7.29
CA ASN A 66 4.34 19.35 -7.97
C ASN A 66 4.10 18.49 -9.22
N PRO A 67 4.04 19.10 -10.42
CA PRO A 67 3.80 18.36 -11.66
C PRO A 67 4.99 17.50 -12.10
N HIS A 68 6.21 17.77 -11.61
CA HIS A 68 7.38 16.93 -11.92
C HIS A 68 7.42 15.61 -11.14
N PHE A 69 6.61 15.49 -10.08
CA PHE A 69 6.54 14.29 -9.27
C PHE A 69 5.59 13.23 -9.85
N LEU A 70 4.70 13.66 -10.77
CA LEU A 70 3.68 12.81 -11.38
C LEU A 70 4.14 12.22 -12.70
#